data_AF-A0A7C2NSK7-F1
#
_entry.id   AF-A0A7C2NSK7-F1
#
_cell.length_a   1.000
_cell.length_b   1.000
_cell.length_c   1.000
_cell.angle_alpha   90.00
_cell.angle_beta   90.00
_cell.angle_gamma   90.00
#
_symmetry.space_group_name_H-M   'P 1'
#
loop_
_entity.id
_entity.type
_entity.pdbx_description
1 polymer ?
#
loop_
_entity_poly.entity_id
_entity_poly.type
_entity_poly.pdbx_seq_one_letter_code
_entity_poly.pdbx_strand_id
1 'polypeptide(L)'
;MRRRRRKSSPTTRPDRGARRAMSAPSGETDSVLEGKVVAVPETRQVDVLANLLERRGARVLRCPLVGIEDSEDEPAVVAWIDRLILRPTNLVVFYTGEGVERLAGFAQRSGRAAELVAALARTPKLARGPKPKRALKKLGLEAEYAATEPTTAGLIETARSIEAPLERVAIQLYSRDQDRQLVEHFLARGAD
;
A
#
# COMPACT_ATOMS: atom_id res chain seq x y z
N MET A 1 17.95 11.88 -86.50
CA MET A 1 18.48 12.90 -85.56
C MET A 1 17.91 12.64 -84.17
N ARG A 2 18.76 12.18 -83.20
CA ARG A 2 18.51 12.09 -81.73
C ARG A 2 17.37 11.11 -81.30
N ARG A 3 17.42 10.29 -80.24
CA ARG A 3 18.27 10.10 -79.05
C ARG A 3 17.92 8.72 -78.42
N ARG A 4 18.90 8.09 -77.76
CA ARG A 4 18.77 6.90 -76.89
C ARG A 4 17.83 7.12 -75.69
N ARG A 5 17.16 6.06 -75.21
CA ARG A 5 16.94 5.65 -73.78
C ARG A 5 16.04 4.38 -73.75
N ARG A 6 16.55 3.18 -73.44
CA ARG A 6 16.81 2.49 -72.14
C ARG A 6 15.56 1.85 -71.47
N LYS A 7 15.65 0.51 -71.27
CA LYS A 7 15.01 -0.38 -70.27
C LYS A 7 13.48 -0.56 -70.38
N SER A 8 12.84 -1.69 -70.09
CA SER A 8 13.12 -2.78 -69.14
C SER A 8 12.26 -4.01 -69.44
N SER A 9 12.86 -5.19 -69.30
CA SER A 9 12.20 -6.49 -69.10
C SER A 9 11.53 -6.56 -67.72
N PRO A 10 10.37 -7.23 -67.56
CA PRO A 10 9.83 -7.55 -66.25
C PRO A 10 10.44 -8.86 -65.74
N THR A 11 11.37 -8.75 -64.80
CA THR A 11 11.88 -9.86 -63.98
C THR A 11 10.84 -10.25 -62.93
N THR A 12 10.61 -11.55 -62.84
CA THR A 12 9.78 -12.27 -61.86
C THR A 12 10.06 -11.83 -60.42
N ARG A 13 9.00 -11.45 -59.68
CA ARG A 13 9.04 -11.18 -58.24
C ARG A 13 9.11 -12.51 -57.47
N PRO A 14 9.97 -12.65 -56.44
CA PRO A 14 9.87 -13.78 -55.54
C PRO A 14 8.78 -13.54 -54.49
N ASP A 15 8.06 -14.61 -54.21
CA ASP A 15 7.00 -14.77 -53.23
C ASP A 15 7.49 -14.42 -51.80
N ARG A 16 6.88 -13.39 -51.20
CA ARG A 16 7.07 -12.99 -49.80
C ARG A 16 5.79 -13.34 -49.05
N GLY A 17 5.80 -14.44 -48.31
CA GLY A 17 4.61 -14.84 -47.55
C GLY A 17 4.77 -15.92 -46.50
N ALA A 18 5.99 -16.31 -46.09
CA ALA A 18 6.15 -17.19 -44.94
C ALA A 18 5.89 -16.39 -43.64
N ARG A 19 4.68 -16.51 -43.10
CA ARG A 19 4.35 -16.05 -41.74
C ARG A 19 5.24 -16.80 -40.77
N ARG A 20 6.29 -16.12 -40.31
CA ARG A 20 7.15 -16.56 -39.23
C ARG A 20 6.28 -16.56 -37.96
N ALA A 21 5.92 -17.74 -37.48
CA ALA A 21 5.34 -17.87 -36.15
C ALA A 21 6.31 -17.23 -35.16
N MET A 22 5.86 -16.19 -34.45
CA MET A 22 6.62 -15.65 -33.33
C MET A 22 6.60 -16.72 -32.24
N SER A 23 7.72 -17.40 -32.06
CA SER A 23 7.97 -18.21 -30.87
C SER A 23 7.86 -17.30 -29.66
N ALA A 24 7.03 -17.70 -28.69
CA ALA A 24 7.03 -17.12 -27.35
C ALA A 24 8.47 -17.09 -26.82
N PRO A 25 8.89 -16.06 -26.05
CA PRO A 25 10.20 -16.07 -25.43
C PRO A 25 10.29 -17.31 -24.55
N SER A 26 11.15 -18.24 -24.95
CA SER A 26 11.57 -19.37 -24.14
C SER A 26 12.12 -18.80 -22.83
N GLY A 27 11.37 -19.01 -21.74
CA GLY A 27 11.78 -18.61 -20.41
C GLY A 27 13.00 -19.42 -20.00
N GLU A 28 14.17 -18.94 -20.37
CA GLU A 28 15.43 -19.36 -19.76
C GLU A 28 15.34 -18.88 -18.31
N THR A 29 15.00 -19.80 -17.41
CA THR A 29 15.00 -19.54 -15.97
C THR A 29 16.43 -19.20 -15.58
N ASP A 30 16.70 -17.90 -15.47
CA ASP A 30 17.95 -17.35 -14.99
C ASP A 30 18.25 -17.95 -13.61
N SER A 31 19.17 -18.92 -13.55
CA SER A 31 19.50 -19.70 -12.36
C SER A 31 20.46 -18.96 -11.41
N VAL A 32 20.37 -17.63 -11.39
CA VAL A 32 21.24 -16.73 -10.60
C VAL A 32 21.29 -17.06 -9.11
N LEU A 33 20.34 -17.82 -8.57
CA LEU A 33 20.29 -18.24 -7.17
C LEU A 33 20.67 -19.72 -6.95
N GLU A 34 21.20 -20.41 -7.95
CA GLU A 34 21.63 -21.80 -7.84
C GLU A 34 22.66 -21.98 -6.70
N GLY A 35 22.48 -23.06 -5.92
CA GLY A 35 23.29 -23.34 -4.74
C GLY A 35 23.05 -22.42 -3.54
N LYS A 36 22.14 -21.43 -3.63
CA LYS A 36 21.77 -20.57 -2.49
C LYS A 36 20.61 -21.17 -1.71
N VAL A 37 20.67 -20.99 -0.39
CA VAL A 37 19.55 -21.27 0.53
C VAL A 37 19.01 -19.94 1.02
N VAL A 38 17.74 -19.67 0.80
CA VAL A 38 17.10 -18.39 1.14
C VAL A 38 15.99 -18.62 2.15
N ALA A 39 16.12 -18.04 3.34
CA ALA A 39 15.03 -18.00 4.30
C ALA A 39 14.07 -16.85 3.97
N VAL A 40 12.77 -17.12 3.96
CA VAL A 40 11.72 -16.16 3.64
C VAL A 40 10.89 -15.90 4.91
N PRO A 41 11.11 -14.78 5.62
CA PRO A 41 10.38 -14.42 6.83
C PRO A 41 9.01 -13.78 6.56
N GLU A 42 8.42 -14.07 5.40
CA GLU A 42 7.10 -13.56 5.01
C GLU A 42 6.01 -14.53 5.49
N THR A 43 4.86 -13.99 5.85
CA THR A 43 3.66 -14.69 6.29
C THR A 43 2.51 -14.59 5.27
N ARG A 44 2.29 -13.44 4.62
CA ARG A 44 1.08 -13.22 3.80
C ARG A 44 1.16 -13.84 2.41
N GLN A 45 2.32 -13.75 1.77
CA GLN A 45 2.55 -14.19 0.40
C GLN A 45 3.77 -15.11 0.32
N VAL A 46 4.00 -15.89 1.38
CA VAL A 46 5.18 -16.74 1.53
C VAL A 46 5.37 -17.66 0.33
N ASP A 47 4.30 -18.28 -0.17
CA ASP A 47 4.38 -19.19 -1.32
C ASP A 47 4.62 -18.46 -2.63
N VAL A 48 4.02 -17.28 -2.83
CA VAL A 48 4.25 -16.47 -4.03
C VAL A 48 5.72 -16.07 -4.12
N LEU A 49 6.28 -15.58 -3.02
CA LEU A 49 7.68 -15.16 -2.96
C LEU A 49 8.63 -16.36 -3.05
N ALA A 50 8.34 -17.45 -2.34
CA ALA A 50 9.13 -18.67 -2.41
C ALA A 50 9.18 -19.22 -3.84
N ASN A 51 8.02 -19.32 -4.52
CA ASN A 51 7.95 -19.79 -5.90
C ASN A 51 8.74 -18.89 -6.87
N LEU A 52 8.79 -17.57 -6.64
CA LEU A 52 9.59 -16.65 -7.45
C LEU A 52 11.10 -16.85 -7.29
N LEU A 53 11.54 -17.26 -6.10
CA LEU A 53 12.94 -17.53 -5.78
C LEU A 53 13.35 -18.95 -6.24
N GLU A 54 12.48 -19.94 -6.05
CA GLU A 54 12.67 -21.32 -6.52
C GLU A 54 12.80 -21.36 -8.06
N ARG A 55 11.98 -20.58 -8.78
CA ARG A 55 12.11 -20.42 -10.25
C ARG A 55 13.47 -19.85 -10.69
N ARG A 56 14.24 -19.24 -9.79
CA ARG A 56 15.59 -18.71 -10.05
C ARG A 56 16.70 -19.61 -9.51
N GLY A 57 16.38 -20.84 -9.10
CA GLY A 57 17.35 -21.85 -8.66
C GLY A 57 17.64 -21.87 -7.14
N ALA A 58 16.95 -21.05 -6.34
CA ALA A 58 17.15 -21.04 -4.90
C ALA A 58 16.49 -22.26 -4.21
N ARG A 59 17.12 -22.78 -3.16
CA ARG A 59 16.43 -23.60 -2.15
C ARG A 59 15.79 -22.69 -1.11
N VAL A 60 14.47 -22.62 -1.06
CA VAL A 60 13.77 -21.70 -0.16
C VAL A 60 13.34 -22.38 1.14
N LEU A 61 13.66 -21.75 2.26
CA LEU A 61 13.09 -22.06 3.57
C LEU A 61 11.95 -21.07 3.84
N ARG A 62 10.72 -21.57 3.89
CA ARG A 62 9.55 -20.77 4.27
C ARG A 62 9.57 -20.65 5.79
N CYS A 63 9.74 -19.44 6.31
CA CYS A 63 9.90 -19.20 7.74
C CYS A 63 8.99 -18.07 8.22
N PRO A 64 7.64 -18.21 8.20
CA PRO A 64 6.75 -17.12 8.62
C PRO A 64 7.08 -16.65 10.04
N LEU A 65 7.53 -15.40 10.20
CA LEU A 65 7.97 -14.86 11.49
C LEU A 65 6.98 -13.86 12.12
N VAL A 66 5.99 -13.38 11.37
CA VAL A 66 5.11 -12.29 11.82
C VAL A 66 3.66 -12.64 11.59
N GLY A 67 2.90 -12.89 12.66
CA GLY A 67 1.44 -12.90 12.64
C GLY A 67 0.90 -11.47 12.76
N ILE A 68 -0.21 -11.19 12.09
CA ILE A 68 -0.93 -9.91 12.29
C ILE A 68 -2.33 -10.30 12.74
N GLU A 69 -2.59 -10.07 14.01
CA GLU A 69 -3.81 -10.45 14.70
C GLU A 69 -4.62 -9.20 15.08
N ASP A 70 -5.91 -9.41 15.29
CA ASP A 70 -6.78 -8.33 15.77
C ASP A 70 -6.40 -8.00 17.22
N SER A 71 -6.74 -6.79 17.66
CA SER A 71 -6.63 -6.43 19.07
C SER A 71 -7.41 -7.44 19.91
N GLU A 72 -6.75 -8.06 20.90
CA GLU A 72 -7.41 -8.96 21.86
C GLU A 72 -8.48 -8.21 22.68
N ASP A 73 -8.31 -6.90 22.86
CA ASP A 73 -9.28 -6.01 23.46
C ASP A 73 -10.17 -5.37 22.39
N GLU A 74 -11.06 -6.17 21.81
CA GLU A 74 -12.09 -5.70 20.87
C GLU A 74 -12.99 -4.61 21.50
N PRO A 75 -13.48 -4.73 22.75
CA PRO A 75 -14.30 -3.70 23.38
C PRO A 75 -13.62 -2.32 23.44
N ALA A 76 -12.32 -2.24 23.71
CA ALA A 76 -11.60 -0.96 23.69
C ALA A 76 -11.55 -0.32 22.30
N VAL A 77 -11.42 -1.13 21.23
CA VAL A 77 -11.46 -0.63 19.84
C VAL A 77 -12.84 -0.10 19.49
N VAL A 78 -13.90 -0.83 19.86
CA VAL A 78 -15.28 -0.38 19.64
C VAL A 78 -15.58 0.91 20.42
N ALA A 79 -15.14 0.99 21.69
CA ALA A 79 -15.28 2.21 22.47
C ALA A 79 -14.50 3.40 21.87
N TRP A 80 -13.36 3.15 21.25
CA TRP A 80 -12.61 4.18 20.52
C TRP A 80 -13.35 4.64 19.26
N ILE A 81 -13.94 3.72 18.50
CA ILE A 81 -14.81 4.05 17.35
C ILE A 81 -15.99 4.90 17.81
N ASP A 82 -16.64 4.53 18.92
CA ASP A 82 -17.75 5.30 19.49
C ASP A 82 -17.33 6.72 19.86
N ARG A 83 -16.15 6.89 20.48
CA ARG A 83 -15.62 8.23 20.78
C ARG A 83 -15.38 9.06 19.52
N LEU A 84 -14.81 8.46 18.47
CA LEU A 84 -14.58 9.12 17.19
C LEU A 84 -15.90 9.55 16.52
N ILE A 85 -16.93 8.72 16.60
CA ILE A 85 -18.26 9.00 16.05
C ILE A 85 -18.96 10.12 16.83
N LEU A 86 -18.95 10.04 18.16
CA LEU A 86 -19.69 10.94 19.05
C LEU A 86 -19.02 12.29 19.25
N ARG A 87 -17.68 12.33 19.19
CA ARG A 87 -16.90 13.56 19.40
C ARG A 87 -16.02 13.81 18.17
N PRO A 88 -16.40 14.78 17.32
CA PRO A 88 -15.57 15.15 16.18
C PRO A 88 -14.13 15.46 16.59
N THR A 89 -13.18 14.98 15.79
CA THR A 89 -11.76 15.27 15.91
C THR A 89 -11.34 16.23 14.81
N ASN A 90 -10.29 17.01 15.03
CA ASN A 90 -9.74 17.93 14.02
C ASN A 90 -8.93 17.18 12.95
N LEU A 91 -8.34 16.04 13.31
CA LEU A 91 -7.50 15.23 12.43
C LEU A 91 -7.56 13.76 12.84
N VAL A 92 -7.56 12.85 11.87
CA VAL A 92 -7.31 11.41 12.09
C VAL A 92 -6.03 10.98 11.38
N VAL A 93 -5.11 10.36 12.10
CA VAL A 93 -3.81 9.91 11.56
C VAL A 93 -3.80 8.39 11.37
N PHE A 94 -3.39 7.94 10.17
CA PHE A 94 -3.31 6.52 9.81
C PHE A 94 -1.89 6.10 9.40
N TYR A 95 -1.34 5.12 10.11
CA TYR A 95 0.01 4.61 9.88
C TYR A 95 0.10 3.56 8.77
N THR A 96 -0.87 2.66 8.71
CA THR A 96 -0.86 1.50 7.82
C THR A 96 -2.21 1.27 7.17
N GLY A 97 -2.21 0.60 6.01
CA GLY A 97 -3.46 0.13 5.40
C GLY A 97 -4.15 -0.92 6.26
N GLU A 98 -3.38 -1.78 6.92
CA GLU A 98 -3.90 -2.80 7.82
C GLU A 98 -4.73 -2.21 8.97
N GLY A 99 -4.23 -1.15 9.59
CA GLY A 99 -4.94 -0.50 10.69
C GLY A 99 -6.27 0.12 10.26
N VAL A 100 -6.35 0.65 9.04
CA VAL A 100 -7.61 1.13 8.45
C VAL A 100 -8.57 -0.04 8.20
N GLU A 101 -8.07 -1.12 7.59
CA GLU A 101 -8.90 -2.30 7.25
C GLU A 101 -9.44 -2.99 8.50
N ARG A 102 -8.62 -3.12 9.56
CA ARG A 102 -9.06 -3.68 10.84
C ARG A 102 -10.05 -2.78 11.55
N LEU A 103 -9.80 -1.47 11.62
CA LEU A 103 -10.75 -0.53 12.21
C LEU A 103 -12.12 -0.60 11.51
N ALA A 104 -12.13 -0.67 10.19
CA ALA A 104 -13.35 -0.89 9.42
C ALA A 104 -14.00 -2.25 9.72
N GLY A 105 -13.20 -3.32 9.87
CA GLY A 105 -13.68 -4.63 10.28
C GLY A 105 -14.34 -4.64 11.67
N PHE A 106 -13.72 -4.01 12.67
CA PHE A 106 -14.31 -3.83 14.01
C PHE A 106 -15.61 -3.04 13.94
N ALA A 107 -15.65 -1.93 13.18
CA ALA A 107 -16.87 -1.16 12.99
C ALA A 107 -17.97 -1.98 12.30
N GLN A 108 -17.62 -2.83 11.34
CA GLN A 108 -18.58 -3.71 10.68
C GLN A 108 -19.16 -4.75 11.65
N ARG A 109 -18.32 -5.45 12.42
CA ARG A 109 -18.77 -6.46 13.39
C ARG A 109 -19.63 -5.88 14.50
N SER A 110 -19.36 -4.63 14.87
CA SER A 110 -20.08 -3.90 15.92
C SER A 110 -21.24 -3.04 15.39
N GLY A 111 -21.60 -3.13 14.11
CA GLY A 111 -22.75 -2.41 13.54
C GLY A 111 -22.56 -0.91 13.31
N ARG A 112 -21.33 -0.39 13.41
CA ARG A 112 -20.96 1.03 13.34
C ARG A 112 -20.32 1.45 12.01
N ALA A 113 -20.28 0.56 11.02
CA ALA A 113 -19.55 0.80 9.77
C ALA A 113 -19.94 2.10 9.06
N ALA A 114 -21.25 2.34 8.89
CA ALA A 114 -21.75 3.53 8.21
C ALA A 114 -21.42 4.81 9.00
N GLU A 115 -21.54 4.76 10.32
CA GLU A 115 -21.30 5.89 11.23
C GLU A 115 -19.81 6.25 11.29
N LEU A 116 -18.92 5.24 11.32
CA LEU A 116 -17.48 5.43 11.23
C LEU A 116 -17.10 6.11 9.91
N VAL A 117 -17.61 5.62 8.78
CA VAL A 117 -17.33 6.22 7.47
C VAL A 117 -17.85 7.65 7.40
N ALA A 118 -19.05 7.93 7.93
CA ALA A 118 -19.62 9.27 7.98
C ALA A 118 -18.80 10.21 8.89
N ALA A 119 -18.27 9.72 10.02
CA ALA A 119 -17.38 10.48 10.88
C ALA A 119 -16.07 10.82 10.17
N LEU A 120 -15.42 9.82 9.57
CA LEU A 120 -14.17 10.00 8.81
C LEU A 120 -14.35 10.87 7.56
N ALA A 121 -15.52 10.88 6.93
CA ALA A 121 -15.80 11.73 5.78
C ALA A 121 -15.80 13.22 6.12
N ARG A 122 -16.10 13.58 7.38
CA ARG A 122 -16.20 14.97 7.86
C ARG A 122 -14.93 15.47 8.55
N THR A 123 -13.97 14.59 8.78
CA THR A 123 -12.73 14.93 9.46
C THR A 123 -11.56 14.81 8.49
N PRO A 124 -10.60 15.75 8.47
CA PRO A 124 -9.37 15.59 7.71
C PRO A 124 -8.54 14.38 8.17
N LYS A 125 -7.90 13.69 7.22
CA LYS A 125 -7.06 12.51 7.47
C LYS A 125 -5.64 12.79 7.03
N LEU A 126 -4.69 12.39 7.86
CA LEU A 126 -3.27 12.36 7.54
C LEU A 126 -2.83 10.90 7.38
N ALA A 127 -2.39 10.53 6.19
CA ALA A 127 -1.92 9.19 5.90
C ALA A 127 -0.39 9.14 5.81
N ARG A 128 0.25 8.20 6.53
CA ARG A 128 1.71 8.02 6.51
C ARG A 128 2.23 7.68 5.11
N GLY A 129 1.48 6.94 4.31
CA GLY A 129 1.98 6.51 3.01
C GLY A 129 0.91 5.92 2.10
N PRO A 130 1.31 5.28 1.00
CA PRO A 130 0.37 4.82 -0.02
C PRO A 130 -0.53 3.67 0.45
N LYS A 131 -0.11 2.89 1.45
CA LYS A 131 -0.92 1.80 2.03
C LYS A 131 -2.19 2.30 2.74
N PRO A 132 -2.12 3.18 3.77
CA PRO A 132 -3.32 3.74 4.40
C PRO A 132 -4.20 4.51 3.42
N LYS A 133 -3.62 5.26 2.47
CA LYS A 133 -4.39 5.92 1.40
C LYS A 133 -5.24 4.94 0.57
N ARG A 134 -4.66 3.81 0.15
CA ARG A 134 -5.38 2.78 -0.60
C ARG A 134 -6.50 2.14 0.22
N ALA A 135 -6.27 1.89 1.50
CA ALA A 135 -7.29 1.33 2.39
C ALA A 135 -8.46 2.30 2.60
N LEU A 136 -8.18 3.60 2.83
CA LEU A 136 -9.21 4.64 2.90
C LEU A 136 -10.05 4.71 1.62
N LYS A 137 -9.41 4.60 0.45
CA LYS A 137 -10.11 4.61 -0.84
C LYS A 137 -11.12 3.47 -0.99
N LYS A 138 -10.84 2.29 -0.43
CA LYS A 138 -11.80 1.17 -0.40
C LYS A 138 -13.07 1.50 0.39
N LEU A 139 -12.98 2.42 1.34
CA LEU A 139 -14.11 2.94 2.13
C LEU A 139 -14.78 4.16 1.47
N GLY A 140 -14.36 4.55 0.27
CA GLY A 140 -14.84 5.77 -0.40
C GLY A 140 -14.26 7.06 0.18
N LEU A 141 -13.14 6.99 0.93
CA LEU A 141 -12.51 8.11 1.60
C LEU A 141 -11.15 8.44 0.96
N GLU A 142 -10.74 9.70 1.04
CA GLU A 142 -9.41 10.16 0.63
C GLU A 142 -8.69 10.83 1.79
N ALA A 143 -7.37 10.75 1.85
CA ALA A 143 -6.59 11.47 2.84
C ALA A 143 -6.21 12.86 2.31
N GLU A 144 -6.64 13.90 3.02
CA GLU A 144 -6.35 15.31 2.72
C GLU A 144 -4.86 15.60 2.86
N TYR A 145 -4.21 14.97 3.84
CA TYR A 145 -2.79 15.14 4.08
C TYR A 145 -2.04 13.82 3.90
N ALA A 146 -0.78 13.96 3.52
CA ALA A 146 0.15 12.87 3.36
C ALA A 146 1.46 13.25 4.02
N ALA A 147 2.07 12.30 4.73
CA ALA A 147 3.41 12.50 5.25
C ALA A 147 4.38 12.85 4.11
N THR A 148 5.30 13.78 4.37
CA THR A 148 6.36 14.18 3.42
C THR A 148 7.20 12.96 3.00
N GLU A 149 7.51 12.11 3.98
CA GLU A 149 8.08 10.78 3.82
C GLU A 149 7.26 9.74 4.57
N PRO A 150 7.30 8.45 4.19
CA PRO A 150 6.53 7.39 4.84
C PRO A 150 7.08 6.96 6.21
N THR A 151 7.43 7.93 7.05
CA THR A 151 8.05 7.81 8.37
C THR A 151 7.26 8.59 9.41
N THR A 152 7.52 8.33 10.69
CA THR A 152 6.92 9.11 11.80
C THR A 152 7.40 10.56 11.78
N ALA A 153 8.66 10.81 11.40
CA ALA A 153 9.18 12.16 11.20
C ALA A 153 8.44 12.91 10.07
N GLY A 154 8.15 12.24 8.96
CA GLY A 154 7.39 12.85 7.86
C GLY A 154 5.93 13.16 8.23
N LEU A 155 5.31 12.35 9.09
CA LEU A 155 3.99 12.68 9.67
C LEU A 155 4.06 13.94 10.52
N ILE A 156 5.08 14.07 11.37
CA ILE A 156 5.29 15.24 12.23
C ILE A 156 5.55 16.49 11.38
N GLU A 157 6.37 16.38 10.34
CA GLU A 157 6.65 17.48 9.42
C GLU A 157 5.38 17.98 8.73
N THR A 158 4.58 17.08 8.17
CA THR A 158 3.28 17.46 7.60
C THR A 158 2.32 18.00 8.66
N ALA A 159 2.31 17.43 9.87
CA ALA A 159 1.46 17.94 10.94
C ALA A 159 1.82 19.41 11.27
N ARG A 160 3.11 19.75 11.31
CA ARG A 160 3.59 21.13 11.55
C ARG A 160 3.10 22.13 10.50
N SER A 161 2.87 21.71 9.26
CA SER A 161 2.34 22.60 8.22
C SER A 161 0.82 22.79 8.29
N ILE A 162 0.11 22.08 9.17
CA ILE A 162 -1.33 22.28 9.38
C ILE A 162 -1.55 23.46 10.33
N GLU A 163 -2.04 24.56 9.78
CA GLU A 163 -2.35 25.80 10.50
C GLU A 163 -3.68 25.74 11.28
N ALA A 164 -4.59 24.85 10.89
CA ALA A 164 -5.86 24.65 11.59
C ALA A 164 -5.65 24.18 13.04
N PRO A 165 -6.54 24.54 13.98
CA PRO A 165 -6.45 24.08 15.37
C PRO A 165 -6.56 22.55 15.43
N LEU A 166 -5.63 21.94 16.17
CA LEU A 166 -5.55 20.49 16.38
C LEU A 166 -5.79 20.16 17.86
N GLU A 167 -6.94 20.59 18.38
CA GLU A 167 -7.33 20.41 19.78
C GLU A 167 -7.67 18.95 20.12
N ARG A 168 -8.13 18.17 19.16
CA ARG A 168 -8.37 16.73 19.31
C ARG A 168 -7.89 15.97 18.09
N VAL A 169 -6.98 15.03 18.31
CA VAL A 169 -6.38 14.24 17.23
C VAL A 169 -6.54 12.74 17.51
N ALA A 170 -7.24 12.05 16.61
CA ALA A 170 -7.33 10.60 16.68
C ALA A 170 -6.14 9.97 15.95
N ILE A 171 -5.47 9.01 16.59
CA ILE A 171 -4.30 8.34 16.01
C ILE A 171 -4.52 6.82 16.02
N GLN A 172 -4.47 6.23 14.84
CA GLN A 172 -4.40 4.77 14.67
C GLN A 172 -2.93 4.37 14.71
N LEU A 173 -2.45 3.94 15.89
CA LEU A 173 -1.06 3.53 16.11
C LEU A 173 -0.76 2.13 15.54
N TYR A 174 0.46 1.92 15.03
CA TYR A 174 0.91 0.62 14.53
C TYR A 174 1.49 -0.29 15.62
N SER A 175 2.12 0.27 16.66
CA SER A 175 2.49 -0.46 17.87
C SER A 175 2.49 0.50 19.08
N ARG A 176 2.28 -0.02 20.29
CA ARG A 176 2.21 0.79 21.52
C ARG A 176 3.53 1.51 21.83
N ASP A 177 4.67 0.90 21.47
CA ASP A 177 5.98 1.37 21.93
C ASP A 177 6.74 2.25 20.92
N GLN A 178 6.43 2.17 19.62
CA GLN A 178 7.31 2.76 18.59
C GLN A 178 6.97 4.19 18.18
N ASP A 179 5.80 4.72 18.56
CA ASP A 179 5.27 5.96 17.96
C ASP A 179 4.93 7.07 18.98
N ARG A 180 5.56 7.04 20.17
CA ARG A 180 5.41 8.10 21.19
C ARG A 180 5.69 9.49 20.64
N GLN A 181 6.63 9.62 19.71
CA GLN A 181 7.03 10.92 19.14
C GLN A 181 5.88 11.68 18.48
N LEU A 182 4.99 10.97 17.76
CA LEU A 182 3.84 11.63 17.11
C LEU A 182 2.81 12.06 18.15
N VAL A 183 2.54 11.20 19.14
CA VAL A 183 1.62 11.52 20.24
C VAL A 183 2.15 12.72 21.02
N GLU A 184 3.41 12.69 21.42
CA GLU A 184 4.11 13.78 22.12
C GLU A 184 4.10 15.07 21.31
N HIS A 185 4.24 15.00 19.98
CA HIS A 185 4.11 16.17 19.11
C HIS A 185 2.73 16.83 19.20
N PHE A 186 1.64 16.04 19.14
CA PHE A 186 0.29 16.60 19.24
C PHE A 186 -0.04 17.08 20.66
N LEU A 187 0.39 16.36 21.70
CA LEU A 187 0.27 16.80 23.09
C LEU A 187 0.99 18.12 23.34
N ALA A 188 2.21 18.30 22.80
CA ALA A 188 2.95 19.56 22.90
C ALA A 188 2.26 20.72 22.16
N ARG A 189 1.33 20.42 21.24
CA ARG A 189 0.46 21.39 20.56
C ARG A 189 -0.88 21.63 21.26
N GLY A 190 -1.09 21.01 22.42
CA GLY A 190 -2.32 21.13 23.20
C GLY A 190 -3.47 20.23 22.75
N ALA A 191 -3.18 19.17 21.98
CA ALA A 191 -4.19 18.19 21.60
C ALA A 191 -4.59 17.28 22.77
N ASP A 192 -5.87 16.90 22.80
CA ASP A 192 -6.51 15.81 23.56
C ASP A 192 -6.55 14.51 22.72
#